data_AF-A0A4Q3FWL6-F1
#
_entry.id   AF-A0A4Q3FWL6-F1
#
_cell.length_a   1.000
_cell.length_b   1.000
_cell.length_c   1.000
_cell.angle_alpha   90.00
_cell.angle_beta   90.00
_cell.angle_gamma   90.00
#
_symmetry.space_group_name_H-M   'P 1'
#
loop_
_entity.id
_entity.type
_entity.pdbx_description
1 polymer ?
#
loop_
_entity_poly.entity_id
_entity_poly.type
_entity_poly.pdbx_seq_one_letter_code
_entity_poly.pdbx_strand_id
1 'polypeptide(L)'
;MKLKFTITTSKFILKLFTAILFLKLLNCTSLAQTRIYATEQANGNSGLCAGCTVTDPGNATNANHSDFARLNITLGLLVPPSTYQTLIFPATNRPAAGTPVIVKLGTGDQLLSASLLGAVSLQAYNNQLPVGNPVFASTLASTLNNNNQVEVALSPTQNYDRVKVTLNGGLVAGLSNFYLYGAYFNVPGNTACDAAVDELNGISAGLLGLGPNVGGVVNPQQAADENLTTSSTLNAGVGLAGAYAQQTVVFSNPSVLGDSVRLTLSIPQTLLDAGVLSNIQVSTANGTTDNNDSRNLSSALINVRLLAADASGRKAIISFAPAATFNRVQLRLGGGIANILSTLNLYGAQRLIPQPVVSINGVVSNQTSVCAGSSVTLSAAAKANTVFRWYNIAAAGTPVFEGNSFQTPALTTSTIYYVESVRNGCINASERAAVIISVNPVPAAPVVANSAVSVCSGQNASFIAQNLAGVNVNWYTAASGGTAIFTGNTFT
;
A
#
# COMPACT_ATOMS: atom_id res chain seq x y z
N MET A 1 -35.05 15.41 -42.90
CA MET A 1 -35.54 16.01 -41.64
C MET A 1 -34.50 15.77 -40.55
N LYS A 2 -33.61 16.73 -40.27
CA LYS A 2 -32.59 16.63 -39.22
C LYS A 2 -33.12 17.35 -37.97
N LEU A 3 -33.51 16.62 -36.93
CA LEU A 3 -33.85 17.22 -35.64
C LEU A 3 -32.56 17.62 -34.92
N LYS A 4 -32.34 18.92 -34.73
CA LYS A 4 -31.37 19.46 -33.76
C LYS A 4 -32.04 19.48 -32.39
N PHE A 5 -31.55 18.71 -31.44
CA PHE A 5 -31.88 18.87 -30.03
C PHE A 5 -30.90 19.87 -29.40
N THR A 6 -31.39 21.06 -29.06
CA THR A 6 -30.68 22.03 -28.24
C THR A 6 -31.08 21.80 -26.78
N ILE A 7 -30.19 21.27 -25.95
CA ILE A 7 -30.41 21.13 -24.51
C ILE A 7 -29.99 22.44 -23.85
N THR A 8 -30.97 23.23 -23.41
CA THR A 8 -30.75 24.44 -22.62
C THR A 8 -30.54 24.04 -21.16
N THR A 9 -29.29 23.83 -20.74
CA THR A 9 -28.98 23.54 -19.33
C THR A 9 -29.18 24.79 -18.47
N SER A 10 -30.22 24.78 -17.64
CA SER A 10 -30.46 25.79 -16.60
C SER A 10 -29.25 25.89 -15.66
N LYS A 11 -28.77 27.11 -15.39
CA LYS A 11 -27.71 27.42 -14.41
C LYS A 11 -27.97 26.82 -13.02
N PHE A 12 -29.23 26.49 -12.70
CA PHE A 12 -29.64 25.85 -11.45
C PHE A 12 -29.27 24.36 -11.41
N ILE A 13 -29.43 23.64 -12.53
CA ILE A 13 -29.05 22.21 -12.63
C ILE A 13 -27.54 22.07 -12.62
N LEU A 14 -26.81 23.00 -13.25
CA LEU A 14 -25.35 22.99 -13.22
C LEU A 14 -24.81 23.20 -11.79
N LYS A 15 -25.41 24.12 -11.01
CA LYS A 15 -25.08 24.36 -9.59
C LYS A 15 -25.46 23.18 -8.68
N LEU A 16 -26.60 22.54 -8.93
CA LEU A 16 -27.01 21.35 -8.18
C LEU A 16 -26.10 20.14 -8.50
N PHE A 17 -25.69 19.96 -9.75
CA PHE A 17 -24.70 18.95 -10.13
C PHE A 17 -23.30 19.27 -9.59
N THR A 18 -22.85 20.53 -9.59
CA THR A 18 -21.58 20.90 -8.95
C THR A 18 -21.64 20.74 -7.45
N ALA A 19 -22.76 21.07 -6.78
CA ALA A 19 -22.93 20.87 -5.34
C ALA A 19 -22.99 19.38 -4.96
N ILE A 20 -23.67 18.52 -5.73
CA ILE A 20 -23.71 17.07 -5.49
C ILE A 20 -22.37 16.40 -5.85
N LEU A 21 -21.67 16.89 -6.88
CA LEU A 21 -20.31 16.46 -7.21
C LEU A 21 -19.32 16.91 -6.13
N PHE A 22 -19.46 18.11 -5.57
CA PHE A 22 -18.68 18.59 -4.41
C PHE A 22 -19.02 17.79 -3.14
N LEU A 23 -20.30 17.48 -2.88
CA LEU A 23 -20.73 16.70 -1.71
C LEU A 23 -20.28 15.22 -1.80
N LYS A 24 -20.13 14.67 -3.01
CA LYS A 24 -19.49 13.36 -3.22
C LYS A 24 -17.96 13.42 -3.19
N LEU A 25 -17.34 14.55 -3.56
CA LEU A 25 -15.89 14.76 -3.46
C LEU A 25 -15.43 14.99 -2.01
N LEU A 26 -16.28 15.54 -1.13
CA LEU A 26 -15.96 15.69 0.30
C LEU A 26 -15.92 14.37 1.09
N ASN A 27 -16.44 13.27 0.54
CA ASN A 27 -16.37 11.95 1.18
C ASN A 27 -15.11 11.15 0.82
N CYS A 28 -14.14 11.77 0.12
CA CYS A 28 -12.84 11.18 -0.15
C CYS A 28 -11.77 11.73 0.81
N THR A 29 -12.10 11.84 2.10
CA THR A 29 -11.11 11.95 3.16
C THR A 29 -10.69 10.53 3.54
N SER A 30 -9.85 9.93 2.70
CA SER A 30 -8.98 8.80 3.07
C SER A 30 -7.97 9.30 4.11
N LEU A 31 -8.45 9.68 5.29
CA LEU A 31 -7.60 9.86 6.45
C LEU A 31 -7.19 8.45 6.86
N ALA A 32 -5.89 8.28 7.07
CA ALA A 32 -5.36 7.11 7.74
C ALA A 32 -6.11 6.82 9.04
N GLN A 33 -6.03 5.56 9.49
CA GLN A 33 -6.78 5.04 10.61
C GLN A 33 -5.88 4.31 11.60
N THR A 34 -6.17 4.49 12.89
CA THR A 34 -5.56 3.76 13.99
C THR A 34 -6.55 2.72 14.52
N ARG A 35 -6.08 1.49 14.77
CA ARG A 35 -6.89 0.41 15.34
C ARG A 35 -7.03 0.60 16.85
N ILE A 36 -8.26 0.52 17.35
CA ILE A 36 -8.57 0.44 18.79
C ILE A 36 -9.12 -0.95 19.06
N TYR A 37 -8.39 -1.73 19.86
CA TYR A 37 -8.76 -3.09 20.23
C TYR A 37 -9.66 -3.10 21.47
N ALA A 38 -10.49 -4.13 21.58
CA ALA A 38 -11.14 -4.45 22.83
C ALA A 38 -10.10 -4.77 23.91
N THR A 39 -10.34 -4.32 25.14
CA THR A 39 -9.39 -4.46 26.28
C THR A 39 -9.99 -5.25 27.44
N GLU A 40 -11.28 -5.49 27.42
CA GLU A 40 -12.01 -6.24 28.43
C GLU A 40 -12.91 -7.28 27.77
N GLN A 41 -13.29 -8.31 28.52
CA GLN A 41 -14.19 -9.34 28.04
C GLN A 41 -15.10 -9.91 29.11
N ALA A 42 -16.22 -10.48 28.66
CA ALA A 42 -17.07 -11.36 29.44
C ALA A 42 -17.49 -12.56 28.61
N ASN A 43 -17.40 -13.77 29.16
CA ASN A 43 -17.71 -15.02 28.47
C ASN A 43 -18.73 -15.86 29.23
N GLY A 44 -19.38 -16.79 28.53
CA GLY A 44 -20.36 -17.68 29.13
C GLY A 44 -20.92 -18.68 28.13
N ASN A 45 -21.91 -19.45 28.57
CA ASN A 45 -22.65 -20.39 27.75
C ASN A 45 -24.16 -20.29 28.03
N SER A 46 -24.97 -20.86 27.15
CA SER A 46 -26.42 -20.95 27.30
C SER A 46 -26.91 -22.32 26.86
N GLY A 47 -28.04 -22.76 27.43
CA GLY A 47 -28.58 -24.10 27.24
C GLY A 47 -27.87 -25.16 28.07
N LEU A 48 -28.36 -26.41 28.00
CA LEU A 48 -27.75 -27.54 28.67
C LEU A 48 -26.55 -28.03 27.84
N CYS A 49 -25.35 -27.55 28.18
CA CYS A 49 -24.13 -27.88 27.45
C CYS A 49 -23.00 -28.35 28.37
N ALA A 50 -22.88 -29.67 28.51
CA ALA A 50 -21.74 -30.27 29.19
C ALA A 50 -20.50 -30.17 28.27
N GLY A 51 -19.56 -29.28 28.59
CA GLY A 51 -18.35 -29.05 27.80
C GLY A 51 -18.38 -27.81 26.89
N CYS A 52 -19.35 -26.90 27.08
CA CYS A 52 -19.27 -25.55 26.51
C CYS A 52 -18.33 -24.68 27.33
N THR A 53 -17.19 -24.30 26.76
CA THR A 53 -16.17 -23.51 27.46
C THR A 53 -15.60 -22.43 26.56
N VAL A 54 -15.13 -21.35 27.19
CA VAL A 54 -14.19 -20.41 26.57
C VAL A 54 -12.86 -20.55 27.29
N THR A 55 -11.83 -20.99 26.57
CA THR A 55 -10.47 -21.13 27.08
C THR A 55 -9.66 -19.89 26.70
N ASP A 56 -8.79 -19.45 27.62
CA ASP A 56 -7.93 -18.26 27.49
C ASP A 56 -8.68 -17.00 27.00
N PRO A 57 -9.82 -16.63 27.59
CA PRO A 57 -10.64 -15.55 27.04
C PRO A 57 -9.92 -14.19 27.02
N GLY A 58 -8.95 -13.95 27.90
CA GLY A 58 -8.13 -12.72 27.91
C GLY A 58 -7.21 -12.55 26.70
N ASN A 59 -6.96 -13.62 25.93
CA ASN A 59 -6.15 -13.56 24.72
C ASN A 59 -6.86 -12.84 23.56
N ALA A 60 -8.19 -12.66 23.64
CA ALA A 60 -8.97 -11.94 22.63
C ALA A 60 -9.13 -10.42 22.92
N THR A 61 -8.43 -9.89 23.94
CA THR A 61 -8.56 -8.51 24.42
C THR A 61 -7.25 -7.73 24.39
N ASN A 62 -6.41 -8.01 23.40
CA ASN A 62 -5.13 -7.33 23.24
C ASN A 62 -4.84 -7.07 21.75
N ALA A 63 -3.73 -6.40 21.47
CA ALA A 63 -3.29 -6.07 20.12
C ALA A 63 -2.36 -7.14 19.51
N ASN A 64 -2.10 -8.25 20.20
CA ASN A 64 -1.28 -9.34 19.70
C ASN A 64 -2.10 -10.21 18.75
N HIS A 65 -1.78 -10.13 17.46
CA HIS A 65 -2.51 -10.79 16.37
C HIS A 65 -2.43 -12.33 16.37
N SER A 66 -1.56 -12.89 17.23
CA SER A 66 -1.37 -14.34 17.39
C SER A 66 -2.15 -14.92 18.58
N ASP A 67 -2.57 -14.07 19.52
CA ASP A 67 -3.31 -14.50 20.70
C ASP A 67 -4.77 -14.77 20.30
N PHE A 68 -5.37 -15.83 20.88
CA PHE A 68 -6.77 -16.15 20.66
C PHE A 68 -7.41 -16.79 21.88
N ALA A 69 -8.71 -16.53 22.03
CA ALA A 69 -9.59 -17.30 22.88
C ALA A 69 -10.19 -18.47 22.09
N ARG A 70 -10.41 -19.61 22.75
CA ARG A 70 -10.97 -20.81 22.13
C ARG A 70 -12.40 -21.04 22.62
N LEU A 71 -13.37 -20.99 21.72
CA LEU A 71 -14.78 -21.29 22.01
C LEU A 71 -15.07 -22.73 21.59
N ASN A 72 -15.59 -23.53 22.53
CA ASN A 72 -15.98 -24.91 22.29
C ASN A 72 -17.46 -25.12 22.62
N ILE A 73 -18.11 -25.98 21.85
CA ILE A 73 -19.45 -26.51 22.11
C ILE A 73 -19.39 -28.03 22.00
N THR A 74 -19.77 -28.69 23.08
CA THR A 74 -19.94 -30.14 23.13
C THR A 74 -21.45 -30.46 23.10
N LEU A 75 -21.83 -31.64 22.62
CA LEU A 75 -23.22 -32.06 22.36
C LEU A 75 -24.20 -31.61 23.46
N GLY A 76 -25.32 -31.00 23.06
CA GLY A 76 -26.40 -30.57 23.96
C GLY A 76 -27.68 -31.37 23.75
N LEU A 77 -28.36 -31.75 24.83
CA LEU A 77 -29.67 -32.40 24.79
C LEU A 77 -30.77 -31.33 24.92
N LEU A 78 -31.66 -31.28 23.93
CA LEU A 78 -33.00 -30.63 23.95
C LEU A 78 -33.10 -29.09 23.84
N VAL A 79 -32.00 -28.32 23.84
CA VAL A 79 -31.98 -26.89 23.46
C VAL A 79 -30.65 -26.63 22.72
N PRO A 80 -30.61 -25.91 21.58
CA PRO A 80 -29.33 -25.64 20.91
C PRO A 80 -28.38 -24.91 21.87
N PRO A 81 -27.29 -25.55 22.30
CA PRO A 81 -26.37 -24.92 23.24
C PRO A 81 -25.62 -23.80 22.54
N SER A 82 -25.15 -22.80 23.28
CA SER A 82 -24.24 -21.80 22.73
C SER A 82 -23.12 -21.48 23.70
N THR A 83 -21.97 -21.13 23.14
CA THR A 83 -20.84 -20.56 23.87
C THR A 83 -20.60 -19.17 23.30
N TYR A 84 -20.40 -18.18 24.16
CA TYR A 84 -20.19 -16.81 23.72
C TYR A 84 -19.06 -16.13 24.46
N GLN A 85 -18.49 -15.14 23.80
CA GLN A 85 -17.59 -14.18 24.38
C GLN A 85 -17.96 -12.77 23.91
N THR A 86 -17.96 -11.82 24.83
CA THR A 86 -18.25 -10.41 24.60
C THR A 86 -16.96 -9.65 24.76
N LEU A 87 -16.55 -8.93 23.72
CA LEU A 87 -15.35 -8.10 23.70
C LEU A 87 -15.76 -6.64 23.87
N ILE A 88 -15.19 -5.98 24.88
CA ILE A 88 -15.59 -4.64 25.35
C ILE A 88 -14.48 -3.64 25.03
N PHE A 89 -14.86 -2.53 24.40
CA PHE A 89 -13.95 -1.45 24.03
C PHE A 89 -13.67 -0.50 25.21
N PRO A 90 -12.48 0.10 25.27
CA PRO A 90 -12.12 1.05 26.32
C PRO A 90 -13.15 2.17 26.49
N ALA A 91 -13.45 2.54 27.74
CA ALA A 91 -14.37 3.65 28.00
C ALA A 91 -13.92 4.99 27.40
N THR A 92 -12.60 5.17 27.22
CA THR A 92 -11.99 6.34 26.60
C THR A 92 -12.18 6.39 25.08
N ASN A 93 -12.46 5.26 24.42
CA ASN A 93 -12.58 5.15 22.98
C ASN A 93 -13.70 4.16 22.62
N ARG A 94 -14.92 4.68 22.46
CA ARG A 94 -16.09 3.89 22.05
C ARG A 94 -16.47 4.18 20.59
N PRO A 95 -16.84 3.15 19.81
CA PRO A 95 -17.33 3.32 18.45
C PRO A 95 -18.61 4.18 18.38
N ALA A 96 -18.62 5.16 17.47
CA ALA A 96 -19.83 5.89 17.12
C ALA A 96 -20.72 5.07 16.19
N ALA A 97 -22.02 5.42 16.13
CA ALA A 97 -22.96 4.87 15.16
C ALA A 97 -22.39 4.86 13.73
N GLY A 98 -22.54 3.73 13.03
CA GLY A 98 -22.02 3.52 11.68
C GLY A 98 -20.54 3.13 11.61
N THR A 99 -19.80 3.16 12.72
CA THR A 99 -18.40 2.74 12.75
C THR A 99 -18.30 1.21 12.71
N PRO A 100 -17.68 0.61 11.68
CA PRO A 100 -17.54 -0.84 11.62
C PRO A 100 -16.64 -1.38 12.73
N VAL A 101 -17.06 -2.45 13.39
CA VAL A 101 -16.20 -3.31 14.20
C VAL A 101 -15.75 -4.49 13.34
N ILE A 102 -14.44 -4.72 13.32
CA ILE A 102 -13.82 -5.87 12.67
C ILE A 102 -13.59 -6.93 13.74
N VAL A 103 -13.96 -8.18 13.44
CA VAL A 103 -13.73 -9.34 14.31
C VAL A 103 -12.92 -10.38 13.54
N LYS A 104 -11.77 -10.77 14.11
CA LYS A 104 -10.88 -11.79 13.53
C LYS A 104 -11.20 -13.16 14.12
N LEU A 105 -11.57 -14.09 13.24
CA LEU A 105 -12.07 -15.42 13.56
C LEU A 105 -11.19 -16.48 12.88
N GLY A 106 -11.12 -17.67 13.44
CA GLY A 106 -10.45 -18.78 12.77
C GLY A 106 -10.66 -20.15 13.40
N THR A 107 -9.90 -21.13 12.94
CA THR A 107 -10.00 -22.55 13.37
C THR A 107 -8.65 -23.26 13.53
N GLY A 108 -7.55 -22.52 13.57
CA GLY A 108 -6.20 -23.09 13.62
C GLY A 108 -5.85 -23.80 12.31
N ASP A 109 -5.54 -25.10 12.37
CA ASP A 109 -5.17 -25.94 11.21
C ASP A 109 -6.39 -26.59 10.52
N GLN A 110 -7.61 -26.20 10.91
CA GLN A 110 -8.85 -26.71 10.34
C GLN A 110 -9.44 -25.75 9.31
N LEU A 111 -10.43 -26.24 8.56
CA LEU A 111 -11.16 -25.43 7.59
C LEU A 111 -12.25 -24.59 8.30
N LEU A 112 -12.17 -23.28 8.14
CA LEU A 112 -13.22 -22.32 8.44
C LEU A 112 -14.33 -22.39 7.38
N SER A 113 -15.11 -23.47 7.44
CA SER A 113 -16.19 -23.74 6.48
C SER A 113 -17.35 -22.75 6.58
N ALA A 114 -18.10 -22.60 5.48
CA ALA A 114 -19.33 -21.82 5.45
C ALA A 114 -20.36 -22.31 6.48
N SER A 115 -20.40 -23.62 6.75
CA SER A 115 -21.26 -24.22 7.79
C SER A 115 -20.86 -23.76 9.19
N LEU A 116 -19.55 -23.73 9.50
CA LEU A 116 -19.08 -23.23 10.78
C LEU A 116 -19.31 -21.73 10.92
N LEU A 117 -19.06 -20.94 9.88
CA LEU A 117 -19.37 -19.50 9.89
C LEU A 117 -20.87 -19.23 10.00
N GLY A 118 -21.73 -20.11 9.48
CA GLY A 118 -23.18 -20.06 9.65
C GLY A 118 -23.63 -20.39 11.07
N ALA A 119 -22.78 -21.05 11.87
CA ALA A 119 -22.99 -21.29 13.28
C ALA A 119 -22.50 -20.12 14.16
N VAL A 120 -21.77 -19.15 13.62
CA VAL A 120 -21.23 -18.01 14.39
C VAL A 120 -22.09 -16.77 14.16
N SER A 121 -22.61 -16.18 15.23
CA SER A 121 -23.35 -14.91 15.19
C SER A 121 -22.63 -13.80 15.95
N LEU A 122 -22.68 -12.59 15.39
CA LEU A 122 -22.12 -11.37 15.94
C LEU A 122 -23.26 -10.42 16.30
N GLN A 123 -23.20 -9.80 17.47
CA GLN A 123 -24.19 -8.83 17.94
C GLN A 123 -23.48 -7.69 18.67
N ALA A 124 -23.73 -6.46 18.24
CA ALA A 124 -23.27 -5.28 18.97
C ALA A 124 -24.19 -4.98 20.15
N TYR A 125 -23.63 -4.41 21.22
CA TYR A 125 -24.37 -3.94 22.38
C TYR A 125 -23.89 -2.55 22.81
N ASN A 126 -24.80 -1.78 23.40
CA ASN A 126 -24.46 -0.59 24.17
C ASN A 126 -24.74 -0.88 25.64
N ASN A 127 -23.67 -1.07 26.40
CA ASN A 127 -23.69 -1.68 27.71
C ASN A 127 -24.31 -3.09 27.64
N GLN A 128 -25.51 -3.29 28.19
CA GLN A 128 -26.21 -4.58 28.16
C GLN A 128 -27.34 -4.64 27.12
N LEU A 129 -27.63 -3.52 26.43
CA LEU A 129 -28.73 -3.44 25.47
C LEU A 129 -28.25 -3.81 24.06
N PRO A 130 -28.92 -4.75 23.36
CA PRO A 130 -28.54 -5.13 22.01
C PRO A 130 -28.77 -3.97 21.02
N VAL A 131 -27.82 -3.81 20.09
CA VAL A 131 -27.88 -2.82 19.00
C VAL A 131 -28.07 -3.54 17.67
N GLY A 132 -29.29 -3.49 17.14
CA GLY A 132 -29.68 -4.24 15.94
C GLY A 132 -29.88 -5.73 16.21
N ASN A 133 -30.06 -6.51 15.14
CA ASN A 133 -30.23 -7.97 15.21
C ASN A 133 -28.88 -8.70 15.08
N PRO A 134 -28.79 -9.95 15.55
CA PRO A 134 -27.58 -10.75 15.37
C PRO A 134 -27.35 -11.00 13.88
N VAL A 135 -26.09 -10.94 13.46
CA VAL A 135 -25.67 -11.18 12.07
C VAL A 135 -24.76 -12.40 12.04
N PHE A 136 -25.00 -13.34 11.12
CA PHE A 136 -24.16 -14.52 10.98
C PHE A 136 -22.84 -14.18 10.27
N ALA A 137 -21.74 -14.76 10.73
CA ALA A 137 -20.42 -14.51 10.13
C ALA A 137 -20.37 -14.95 8.66
N SER A 138 -21.13 -15.99 8.29
CA SER A 138 -21.25 -16.46 6.90
C SER A 138 -21.83 -15.43 5.94
N THR A 139 -22.64 -14.48 6.41
CA THR A 139 -23.19 -13.41 5.56
C THR A 139 -22.26 -12.21 5.43
N LEU A 140 -21.21 -12.15 6.27
CA LEU A 140 -20.22 -11.07 6.31
C LEU A 140 -18.90 -11.47 5.64
N ALA A 141 -18.60 -12.77 5.56
CA ALA A 141 -17.45 -13.29 4.85
C ALA A 141 -17.75 -13.43 3.35
N SER A 142 -17.10 -12.64 2.51
CA SER A 142 -17.04 -12.90 1.06
C SER A 142 -15.70 -13.52 0.67
N THR A 143 -15.77 -14.53 -0.22
CA THR A 143 -14.80 -15.20 -1.13
C THR A 143 -13.29 -15.32 -0.83
N LEU A 144 -12.68 -14.52 0.04
CA LEU A 144 -11.28 -14.69 0.44
C LEU A 144 -11.17 -15.78 1.47
N ASN A 145 -11.23 -17.01 0.96
CA ASN A 145 -11.06 -18.19 1.76
C ASN A 145 -9.55 -18.34 1.98
N ASN A 146 -8.99 -17.59 2.95
CA ASN A 146 -7.76 -18.01 3.62
C ASN A 146 -7.94 -19.41 4.25
N ASN A 147 -9.16 -19.95 4.25
CA ASN A 147 -9.58 -21.29 4.64
C ASN A 147 -9.42 -21.58 6.12
N ASN A 148 -8.61 -20.82 6.87
CA ASN A 148 -8.43 -21.05 8.30
C ASN A 148 -8.78 -19.82 9.16
N GLN A 149 -8.61 -18.61 8.61
CA GLN A 149 -8.89 -17.34 9.29
C GLN A 149 -9.69 -16.38 8.40
N VAL A 150 -10.50 -15.51 9.02
CA VAL A 150 -11.25 -14.44 8.36
C VAL A 150 -11.40 -13.23 9.27
N GLU A 151 -11.46 -12.04 8.68
CA GLU A 151 -11.93 -10.84 9.34
C GLU A 151 -13.31 -10.47 8.77
N VAL A 152 -14.30 -10.36 9.65
CA VAL A 152 -15.66 -9.93 9.29
C VAL A 152 -15.95 -8.57 9.91
N ALA A 153 -16.69 -7.73 9.19
CA ALA A 153 -17.06 -6.40 9.66
C ALA A 153 -18.56 -6.32 9.95
N LEU A 154 -18.92 -5.91 11.17
CA LEU A 154 -20.27 -5.54 11.55
C LEU A 154 -20.34 -4.02 11.64
N SER A 155 -21.36 -3.39 11.04
CA SER A 155 -21.55 -1.93 11.07
C SER A 155 -22.83 -1.55 11.80
N PRO A 156 -22.82 -1.45 13.15
CA PRO A 156 -24.00 -1.10 13.92
C PRO A 156 -24.50 0.31 13.58
N THR A 157 -25.82 0.49 13.48
CA THR A 157 -26.45 1.78 13.14
C THR A 157 -26.61 2.73 14.33
N GLN A 158 -26.26 2.28 15.54
CA GLN A 158 -26.28 3.08 16.77
C GLN A 158 -24.93 2.95 17.49
N ASN A 159 -24.68 3.83 18.46
CA ASN A 159 -23.50 3.74 19.32
C ASN A 159 -23.48 2.39 20.05
N TYR A 160 -22.31 1.80 20.18
CA TYR A 160 -22.09 0.52 20.86
C TYR A 160 -20.75 0.58 21.60
N ASP A 161 -20.60 -0.25 22.64
CA ASP A 161 -19.38 -0.31 23.43
C ASP A 161 -18.75 -1.72 23.45
N ARG A 162 -19.43 -2.71 22.87
CA ARG A 162 -18.97 -4.09 22.83
C ARG A 162 -19.59 -4.88 21.69
N VAL A 163 -18.92 -5.96 21.32
CA VAL A 163 -19.43 -6.96 20.38
C VAL A 163 -19.44 -8.34 21.05
N LYS A 164 -20.58 -9.03 20.98
CA LYS A 164 -20.74 -10.41 21.41
C LYS A 164 -20.59 -11.34 20.22
N VAL A 165 -19.65 -12.27 20.32
CA VAL A 165 -19.44 -13.36 19.37
C VAL A 165 -20.00 -14.62 19.99
N THR A 166 -20.96 -15.24 19.32
CA THR A 166 -21.63 -16.45 19.80
C THR A 166 -21.40 -17.58 18.81
N LEU A 167 -20.80 -18.67 19.28
CA LEU A 167 -20.82 -19.94 18.59
C LEU A 167 -22.15 -20.62 18.96
N ASN A 168 -22.95 -20.99 17.97
CA ASN A 168 -24.26 -21.61 18.15
C ASN A 168 -24.14 -23.10 17.81
N GLY A 169 -24.56 -23.96 18.73
CA GLY A 169 -24.64 -25.41 18.51
C GLY A 169 -25.86 -25.80 17.69
N GLY A 170 -25.83 -27.02 17.15
CA GLY A 170 -26.94 -27.64 16.42
C GLY A 170 -27.23 -29.06 16.90
N LEU A 171 -28.24 -29.70 16.31
CA LEU A 171 -28.79 -31.00 16.76
C LEU A 171 -27.82 -32.19 16.64
N VAL A 172 -26.71 -32.10 15.86
CA VAL A 172 -25.87 -33.27 15.53
C VAL A 172 -24.35 -33.00 15.43
N ALA A 173 -23.77 -31.90 15.93
CA ALA A 173 -22.30 -31.74 15.85
C ALA A 173 -21.68 -30.95 17.01
N GLY A 174 -20.69 -31.54 17.67
CA GLY A 174 -19.75 -30.82 18.52
C GLY A 174 -18.88 -29.92 17.64
N LEU A 175 -18.96 -28.61 17.88
CA LEU A 175 -18.09 -27.63 17.23
C LEU A 175 -16.94 -27.34 18.20
N SER A 176 -15.75 -27.82 17.88
CA SER A 176 -14.55 -27.64 18.69
C SER A 176 -13.52 -26.81 17.94
N ASN A 177 -12.68 -26.07 18.68
CA ASN A 177 -11.56 -25.30 18.16
C ASN A 177 -11.92 -24.06 17.31
N PHE A 178 -13.02 -23.36 17.64
CA PHE A 178 -13.25 -22.03 17.08
C PHE A 178 -12.40 -20.99 17.80
N TYR A 179 -11.64 -20.21 17.06
CA TYR A 179 -10.73 -19.20 17.61
C TYR A 179 -11.29 -17.81 17.40
N LEU A 180 -11.33 -17.04 18.48
CA LEU A 180 -11.61 -15.61 18.48
C LEU A 180 -10.31 -14.88 18.81
N TYR A 181 -9.69 -14.26 17.81
CA TYR A 181 -8.42 -13.53 17.98
C TYR A 181 -8.64 -12.16 18.62
N GLY A 182 -9.82 -11.58 18.40
CA GLY A 182 -10.18 -10.30 19.01
C GLY A 182 -11.11 -9.49 18.11
N ALA A 183 -11.37 -8.26 18.56
CA ALA A 183 -12.14 -7.27 17.82
C ALA A 183 -11.49 -5.90 17.94
N TYR A 184 -11.55 -5.15 16.84
CA TYR A 184 -11.07 -3.78 16.79
C TYR A 184 -11.99 -2.92 15.93
N PHE A 185 -11.91 -1.61 16.12
CA PHE A 185 -12.47 -0.64 15.20
C PHE A 185 -11.42 0.41 14.86
N ASN A 186 -11.66 1.12 13.78
CA ASN A 186 -10.74 2.12 13.28
C ASN A 186 -11.21 3.53 13.62
N VAL A 187 -10.30 4.36 14.10
CA VAL A 187 -10.52 5.81 14.29
C VAL A 187 -9.59 6.61 13.37
N PRO A 188 -9.97 7.82 12.93
CA PRO A 188 -9.07 8.69 12.18
C PRO A 188 -7.77 8.94 12.96
N GLY A 189 -6.63 8.79 12.30
CA GLY A 189 -5.32 9.00 12.92
C GLY A 189 -4.18 8.81 11.93
N ASN A 190 -3.03 9.43 12.20
CA ASN A 190 -1.86 9.20 11.35
C ASN A 190 -1.36 7.76 11.53
N THR A 191 -1.07 7.07 10.43
CA THR A 191 -0.58 5.69 10.46
C THR A 191 0.56 5.47 9.46
N ALA A 192 1.33 4.41 9.67
CA ALA A 192 2.22 3.87 8.65
C ALA A 192 1.36 3.29 7.52
N CYS A 193 1.32 4.00 6.39
CA CYS A 193 0.52 3.58 5.25
C CYS A 193 1.21 2.52 4.42
N ASP A 194 2.52 2.33 4.56
CA ASP A 194 3.28 1.28 3.86
C ASP A 194 3.35 -0.02 4.64
N ALA A 195 3.27 0.01 5.97
CA ALA A 195 3.42 -1.18 6.80
C ALA A 195 2.13 -2.03 6.85
N ALA A 196 2.32 -3.35 6.78
CA ALA A 196 1.27 -4.30 7.15
C ALA A 196 1.02 -4.21 8.67
N VAL A 197 -0.23 -4.36 9.08
CA VAL A 197 -0.68 -4.24 10.47
C VAL A 197 -1.34 -5.52 10.99
N ASP A 198 -1.52 -6.51 10.14
CA ASP A 198 -2.06 -7.83 10.50
C ASP A 198 -1.73 -8.83 9.40
N GLU A 199 -2.02 -10.09 9.68
CA GLU A 199 -1.98 -11.17 8.71
C GLU A 199 -3.16 -12.13 8.93
N LEU A 200 -3.60 -12.74 7.83
CA LEU A 200 -4.47 -13.90 7.82
C LEU A 200 -3.76 -15.02 7.09
N ASN A 201 -3.98 -16.26 7.49
CA ASN A 201 -3.39 -17.40 6.82
C ASN A 201 -4.35 -18.59 6.71
N GLY A 202 -3.95 -19.55 5.87
CA GLY A 202 -4.45 -20.90 5.93
C GLY A 202 -4.17 -21.71 4.68
N ILE A 203 -4.94 -22.77 4.49
CA ILE A 203 -4.52 -23.91 3.65
C ILE A 203 -5.67 -24.52 2.85
N SER A 204 -5.31 -25.22 1.77
CA SER A 204 -6.25 -26.10 1.08
C SER A 204 -6.68 -27.29 1.94
N ALA A 205 -7.83 -27.90 1.62
CA ALA A 205 -8.34 -29.09 2.30
C ALA A 205 -7.37 -30.28 2.31
N GLY A 206 -6.48 -30.39 1.31
CA GLY A 206 -5.48 -31.45 1.22
C GLY A 206 -4.39 -31.39 2.30
N LEU A 207 -4.29 -30.28 3.04
CA LEU A 207 -3.26 -30.05 4.06
C LEU A 207 -3.78 -30.10 5.50
N LEU A 208 -5.08 -30.30 5.69
CA LEU A 208 -5.72 -30.26 7.01
C LEU A 208 -5.12 -31.32 7.94
N GLY A 209 -4.84 -30.93 9.18
CA GLY A 209 -4.34 -31.83 10.23
C GLY A 209 -2.89 -32.30 10.07
N LEU A 210 -2.15 -31.84 9.05
CA LEU A 210 -0.73 -32.16 8.87
C LEU A 210 0.20 -31.28 9.73
N GLY A 211 -0.35 -30.22 10.33
CA GLY A 211 0.37 -29.24 11.12
C GLY A 211 1.12 -28.20 10.27
N PRO A 212 1.48 -27.05 10.87
CA PRO A 212 1.94 -25.88 10.13
C PRO A 212 3.29 -26.07 9.43
N ASN A 213 4.13 -26.99 9.90
CA ASN A 213 5.44 -27.32 9.31
C ASN A 213 5.34 -28.15 8.02
N VAL A 214 4.20 -28.78 7.77
CA VAL A 214 3.98 -29.64 6.60
C VAL A 214 2.97 -29.00 5.64
N GLY A 215 1.91 -28.44 6.20
CA GLY A 215 0.81 -27.84 5.45
C GLY A 215 0.21 -26.67 6.21
N GLY A 216 0.78 -25.47 6.05
CA GLY A 216 0.40 -24.29 6.83
C GLY A 216 1.36 -23.13 6.70
N VAL A 217 1.22 -22.16 7.60
CA VAL A 217 2.11 -21.00 7.70
C VAL A 217 2.71 -20.95 9.09
N VAL A 218 4.03 -21.03 9.17
CA VAL A 218 4.79 -20.95 10.44
C VAL A 218 5.17 -19.50 10.70
N ASN A 219 5.02 -19.05 11.95
CA ASN A 219 5.28 -17.68 12.39
C ASN A 219 4.68 -16.61 11.46
N PRO A 220 3.39 -16.71 11.11
CA PRO A 220 2.80 -15.87 10.08
C PRO A 220 2.91 -14.36 10.42
N GLN A 221 2.85 -13.99 11.70
CA GLN A 221 3.02 -12.62 12.17
C GLN A 221 4.33 -11.96 11.74
N GLN A 222 5.39 -12.73 11.47
CA GLN A 222 6.69 -12.20 11.02
C GLN A 222 6.66 -11.62 9.60
N ALA A 223 5.58 -11.82 8.83
CA ALA A 223 5.38 -11.12 7.56
C ALA A 223 4.90 -9.66 7.75
N ALA A 224 4.43 -9.32 8.95
CA ALA A 224 3.78 -8.05 9.28
C ALA A 224 4.44 -7.36 10.49
N ASP A 225 5.70 -7.67 10.78
CA ASP A 225 6.47 -7.11 11.93
C ASP A 225 7.48 -6.03 11.53
N GLU A 226 7.51 -5.65 10.24
CA GLU A 226 8.47 -4.71 9.63
C GLU A 226 9.95 -5.12 9.71
N ASN A 227 10.24 -6.32 10.22
CA ASN A 227 11.60 -6.81 10.42
C ASN A 227 11.98 -7.79 9.30
N LEU A 228 12.73 -7.29 8.31
CA LEU A 228 13.19 -8.09 7.16
C LEU A 228 14.23 -9.18 7.50
N THR A 229 14.57 -9.39 8.78
CA THR A 229 15.42 -10.49 9.26
C THR A 229 14.64 -11.70 9.74
N THR A 230 13.38 -11.51 10.15
CA THR A 230 12.43 -12.56 10.51
C THR A 230 11.55 -12.90 9.30
N SER A 231 10.89 -14.06 9.32
CA SER A 231 10.03 -14.47 8.20
C SER A 231 8.95 -15.45 8.59
N SER A 232 7.77 -15.23 8.03
CA SER A 232 6.76 -16.29 7.90
C SER A 232 7.24 -17.35 6.91
N THR A 233 6.87 -18.61 7.13
CA THR A 233 7.18 -19.73 6.22
C THR A 233 5.90 -20.40 5.75
N LEU A 234 5.60 -20.31 4.46
CA LEU A 234 4.49 -21.01 3.82
C LEU A 234 4.94 -22.43 3.44
N ASN A 235 4.19 -23.44 3.87
CA ASN A 235 4.42 -24.85 3.58
C ASN A 235 3.23 -25.44 2.80
N ALA A 236 3.41 -25.72 1.51
CA ALA A 236 2.33 -26.19 0.64
C ALA A 236 2.18 -27.72 0.59
N GLY A 237 2.97 -28.46 1.38
CA GLY A 237 3.02 -29.93 1.35
C GLY A 237 3.66 -30.49 0.07
N VAL A 238 4.39 -31.59 0.20
CA VAL A 238 5.03 -32.27 -0.94
C VAL A 238 4.07 -33.30 -1.55
N GLY A 239 3.95 -33.33 -2.88
CA GLY A 239 3.31 -34.44 -3.60
C GLY A 239 1.78 -34.47 -3.62
N LEU A 240 1.10 -33.48 -3.02
CA LEU A 240 -0.36 -33.40 -3.00
C LEU A 240 -0.85 -32.44 -4.11
N ALA A 241 -1.39 -33.01 -5.19
CA ALA A 241 -1.90 -32.23 -6.32
C ALA A 241 -3.01 -31.26 -5.87
N GLY A 242 -2.91 -29.99 -6.29
CA GLY A 242 -3.87 -28.95 -5.91
C GLY A 242 -3.74 -28.43 -4.48
N ALA A 243 -2.83 -28.96 -3.66
CA ALA A 243 -2.60 -28.47 -2.31
C ALA A 243 -1.85 -27.14 -2.31
N TYR A 244 -2.30 -26.20 -1.47
CA TYR A 244 -1.67 -24.89 -1.31
C TYR A 244 -1.70 -24.40 0.14
N ALA A 245 -0.70 -23.58 0.48
CA ALA A 245 -0.72 -22.70 1.64
C ALA A 245 -0.72 -21.25 1.17
N GLN A 246 -1.35 -20.38 1.94
CA GLN A 246 -1.45 -18.97 1.60
C GLN A 246 -1.43 -18.09 2.85
N GLN A 247 -0.97 -16.88 2.64
CA GLN A 247 -0.92 -15.85 3.65
C GLN A 247 -1.34 -14.51 3.04
N THR A 248 -2.21 -13.81 3.74
CA THR A 248 -2.72 -12.49 3.38
C THR A 248 -2.21 -11.49 4.40
N VAL A 249 -1.35 -10.57 3.97
CA VAL A 249 -1.00 -9.40 4.80
C VAL A 249 -2.11 -8.35 4.70
N VAL A 250 -2.34 -7.61 5.78
CA VAL A 250 -3.42 -6.64 5.90
C VAL A 250 -2.85 -5.27 6.20
N PHE A 251 -3.32 -4.25 5.50
CA PHE A 251 -3.00 -2.85 5.73
C PHE A 251 -4.15 -2.17 6.47
N SER A 252 -3.85 -1.18 7.30
CA SER A 252 -4.83 -0.49 8.15
C SER A 252 -5.94 0.21 7.36
N ASN A 253 -5.66 0.56 6.09
CA ASN A 253 -6.53 1.35 5.24
C ASN A 253 -6.47 0.90 3.78
N PRO A 254 -7.53 1.09 2.98
CA PRO A 254 -7.47 0.93 1.53
C PRO A 254 -6.37 1.79 0.89
N SER A 255 -5.75 1.27 -0.15
CA SER A 255 -4.78 1.99 -0.99
C SER A 255 -5.49 3.03 -1.86
N VAL A 256 -4.68 3.90 -2.46
CA VAL A 256 -5.14 4.79 -3.54
C VAL A 256 -4.73 4.17 -4.88
N LEU A 257 -5.53 4.40 -5.92
CA LEU A 257 -5.18 3.94 -7.27
C LEU A 257 -3.77 4.42 -7.68
N GLY A 258 -3.00 3.49 -8.25
CA GLY A 258 -1.59 3.67 -8.60
C GLY A 258 -0.59 3.36 -7.48
N ASP A 259 -1.05 3.03 -6.27
CA ASP A 259 -0.17 2.43 -5.25
C ASP A 259 0.31 1.06 -5.72
N SER A 260 1.53 0.70 -5.32
CA SER A 260 2.13 -0.60 -5.66
C SER A 260 2.31 -1.46 -4.41
N VAL A 261 2.48 -2.75 -4.62
CA VAL A 261 2.84 -3.74 -3.61
C VAL A 261 4.33 -4.05 -3.75
N ARG A 262 5.02 -4.25 -2.63
CA ARG A 262 6.38 -4.77 -2.56
C ARG A 262 6.40 -5.94 -1.56
N LEU A 263 6.77 -7.14 -2.02
CA LEU A 263 6.99 -8.31 -1.15
C LEU A 263 8.47 -8.67 -1.14
N THR A 264 9.00 -9.05 0.01
CA THR A 264 10.35 -9.59 0.15
C THR A 264 10.27 -11.08 0.45
N LEU A 265 10.72 -11.91 -0.49
CA LEU A 265 10.61 -13.36 -0.42
C LEU A 265 11.99 -14.04 -0.41
N SER A 266 12.08 -15.25 0.14
CA SER A 266 13.20 -16.15 -0.16
C SER A 266 13.09 -16.65 -1.59
N ILE A 267 14.21 -16.75 -2.30
CA ILE A 267 14.28 -17.50 -3.56
C ILE A 267 15.27 -18.66 -3.38
N PRO A 268 14.81 -19.93 -3.44
CA PRO A 268 15.68 -21.09 -3.52
C PRO A 268 16.75 -20.95 -4.62
N GLN A 269 17.96 -21.47 -4.38
CA GLN A 269 19.11 -21.23 -5.26
C GLN A 269 18.99 -21.83 -6.68
N THR A 270 18.04 -22.74 -6.90
CA THR A 270 17.81 -23.45 -8.17
C THR A 270 16.85 -22.74 -9.13
N LEU A 271 16.41 -21.52 -8.82
CA LEU A 271 15.07 -21.02 -9.19
C LEU A 271 15.08 -19.82 -10.16
N LEU A 272 15.96 -19.87 -11.15
CA LEU A 272 15.72 -19.17 -12.42
C LEU A 272 14.88 -20.03 -13.39
N ASP A 273 14.41 -21.21 -12.95
CA ASP A 273 13.45 -22.00 -13.71
C ASP A 273 12.04 -21.43 -13.56
N ALA A 274 11.45 -21.04 -14.71
CA ALA A 274 10.11 -20.48 -14.80
C ALA A 274 9.03 -21.38 -14.15
N GLY A 275 9.28 -22.70 -14.07
CA GLY A 275 8.38 -23.68 -13.47
C GLY A 275 8.13 -23.52 -11.98
N VAL A 276 9.00 -22.82 -11.24
CA VAL A 276 8.78 -22.57 -9.80
C VAL A 276 8.02 -21.27 -9.57
N LEU A 277 8.30 -20.22 -10.34
CA LEU A 277 7.57 -18.94 -10.27
C LEU A 277 6.11 -19.10 -10.70
N SER A 278 5.78 -20.11 -11.52
CA SER A 278 4.39 -20.46 -11.86
C SER A 278 3.59 -21.07 -10.71
N ASN A 279 4.25 -21.52 -9.64
CA ASN A 279 3.59 -22.11 -8.45
C ASN A 279 3.40 -21.10 -7.31
N ILE A 280 3.84 -19.85 -7.50
CA ILE A 280 3.68 -18.78 -6.52
C ILE A 280 2.74 -17.74 -7.13
N GLN A 281 1.65 -17.47 -6.44
CA GLN A 281 0.62 -16.52 -6.85
C GLN A 281 0.53 -15.35 -5.89
N VAL A 282 0.22 -14.18 -6.46
CA VAL A 282 -0.15 -12.99 -5.70
C VAL A 282 -1.50 -12.48 -6.18
N SER A 283 -2.32 -12.01 -5.24
CA SER A 283 -3.60 -11.33 -5.52
C SER A 283 -3.83 -10.23 -4.49
N THR A 284 -4.78 -9.35 -4.76
CA THR A 284 -5.16 -8.27 -3.86
C THR A 284 -6.66 -8.22 -3.60
N ALA A 285 -7.01 -7.59 -2.50
CA ALA A 285 -8.40 -7.43 -2.09
C ALA A 285 -8.63 -6.14 -1.32
N ASN A 286 -9.89 -5.71 -1.29
CA ASN A 286 -10.37 -4.63 -0.46
C ASN A 286 -11.43 -5.13 0.53
N GLY A 287 -11.05 -5.21 1.80
CA GLY A 287 -11.82 -5.90 2.83
C GLY A 287 -11.89 -7.38 2.50
N THR A 288 -13.10 -7.93 2.43
CA THR A 288 -13.35 -9.32 2.03
C THR A 288 -13.59 -9.47 0.52
N THR A 289 -13.53 -8.39 -0.25
CA THR A 289 -13.81 -8.40 -1.70
C THR A 289 -12.51 -8.58 -2.48
N ASP A 290 -12.40 -9.68 -3.22
CA ASP A 290 -11.27 -9.96 -4.12
C ASP A 290 -11.29 -9.01 -5.33
N ASN A 291 -10.11 -8.52 -5.74
CA ASN A 291 -9.95 -7.71 -6.94
C ASN A 291 -9.93 -8.54 -8.24
N ASN A 292 -9.99 -9.87 -8.13
CA ASN A 292 -9.90 -10.84 -9.23
C ASN A 292 -8.64 -10.64 -10.08
N ASP A 293 -7.52 -10.35 -9.41
CA ASP A 293 -6.26 -9.97 -10.03
C ASP A 293 -5.13 -10.96 -9.77
N SER A 294 -5.46 -12.21 -9.40
CA SER A 294 -4.50 -13.28 -9.15
C SER A 294 -3.55 -13.49 -10.33
N ARG A 295 -2.24 -13.50 -10.04
CA ARG A 295 -1.17 -13.66 -11.02
C ARG A 295 -0.06 -14.53 -10.46
N ASN A 296 0.48 -15.40 -11.31
CA ASN A 296 1.74 -16.08 -11.01
C ASN A 296 2.90 -15.08 -11.01
N LEU A 297 3.95 -15.36 -10.23
CA LEU A 297 5.17 -14.54 -10.22
C LEU A 297 5.94 -14.59 -11.54
N SER A 298 5.65 -15.55 -12.42
CA SER A 298 6.19 -15.63 -13.77
C SER A 298 5.54 -14.65 -14.77
N SER A 299 4.54 -13.88 -14.35
CA SER A 299 3.84 -12.91 -15.21
C SER A 299 4.71 -11.70 -15.55
N ALA A 300 4.66 -11.22 -16.79
CA ALA A 300 5.35 -10.01 -17.25
C ALA A 300 4.90 -8.73 -16.53
N LEU A 301 3.73 -8.76 -15.86
CA LEU A 301 3.21 -7.65 -15.07
C LEU A 301 3.76 -7.63 -13.62
N ILE A 302 4.58 -8.61 -13.26
CA ILE A 302 5.26 -8.71 -11.98
C ILE A 302 6.74 -8.38 -12.19
N ASN A 303 7.26 -7.40 -11.46
CA ASN A 303 8.69 -7.13 -11.41
C ASN A 303 9.33 -8.03 -10.34
N VAL A 304 10.34 -8.79 -10.73
CA VAL A 304 11.14 -9.62 -9.81
C VAL A 304 12.57 -9.13 -9.84
N ARG A 305 13.07 -8.63 -8.70
CA ARG A 305 14.44 -8.17 -8.54
C ARG A 305 15.16 -9.02 -7.50
N LEU A 306 16.20 -9.74 -7.93
CA LEU A 306 17.05 -10.51 -7.03
C LEU A 306 17.91 -9.57 -6.17
N LEU A 307 18.03 -9.88 -4.88
CA LEU A 307 18.96 -9.24 -3.97
C LEU A 307 20.27 -10.03 -3.90
N ALA A 308 21.33 -9.38 -3.42
CA ALA A 308 22.58 -10.08 -3.10
C ALA A 308 22.30 -11.20 -2.08
N ALA A 309 22.99 -12.33 -2.25
CA ALA A 309 22.86 -13.43 -1.29
C ALA A 309 23.57 -13.06 0.02
N ASP A 310 22.97 -13.43 1.14
CA ASP A 310 23.55 -13.34 2.47
C ASP A 310 23.60 -14.74 3.12
N ALA A 311 23.99 -14.81 4.41
CA ALA A 311 24.06 -16.07 5.15
C ALA A 311 22.69 -16.78 5.29
N SER A 312 21.59 -16.03 5.14
CA SER A 312 20.21 -16.52 5.18
C SER A 312 19.68 -16.91 3.80
N GLY A 313 20.53 -16.85 2.77
CA GLY A 313 20.21 -17.22 1.40
C GLY A 313 20.01 -16.01 0.48
N ARG A 314 19.33 -16.23 -0.66
CA ARG A 314 19.03 -15.16 -1.61
C ARG A 314 17.59 -14.71 -1.42
N LYS A 315 17.40 -13.40 -1.25
CA LYS A 315 16.09 -12.77 -1.23
C LYS A 315 15.74 -12.18 -2.59
N ALA A 316 14.46 -11.98 -2.84
CA ALA A 316 14.00 -11.20 -3.98
C ALA A 316 12.87 -10.25 -3.59
N ILE A 317 12.85 -9.14 -4.30
CA ILE A 317 11.77 -8.17 -4.24
C ILE A 317 10.81 -8.46 -5.37
N ILE A 318 9.56 -8.71 -5.01
CA ILE A 318 8.43 -8.81 -5.94
C ILE A 318 7.69 -7.49 -5.88
N SER A 319 7.45 -6.83 -7.01
CA SER A 319 6.69 -5.59 -7.07
C SER A 319 5.66 -5.59 -8.20
N PHE A 320 4.47 -5.07 -7.92
CA PHE A 320 3.39 -4.94 -8.90
C PHE A 320 2.39 -3.85 -8.49
N ALA A 321 1.64 -3.31 -9.46
CA ALA A 321 0.63 -2.28 -9.23
C ALA A 321 -0.77 -2.85 -9.52
N PRO A 322 -1.62 -3.04 -8.48
CA PRO A 322 -3.01 -3.44 -8.67
C PRO A 322 -3.83 -2.38 -9.42
N ALA A 323 -4.81 -2.83 -10.21
CA ALA A 323 -5.70 -1.95 -10.97
C ALA A 323 -6.86 -1.38 -10.11
N ALA A 324 -7.13 -2.01 -8.98
CA ALA A 324 -8.14 -1.60 -8.01
C ALA A 324 -7.48 -1.22 -6.68
N THR A 325 -8.21 -0.50 -5.83
CA THR A 325 -7.74 -0.23 -4.46
C THR A 325 -7.72 -1.53 -3.66
N PHE A 326 -6.82 -1.61 -2.69
CA PHE A 326 -6.60 -2.81 -1.88
C PHE A 326 -6.17 -2.43 -0.47
N ASN A 327 -6.56 -3.23 0.51
CA ASN A 327 -5.96 -3.22 1.85
C ASN A 327 -5.46 -4.61 2.25
N ARG A 328 -5.47 -5.57 1.32
CA ARG A 328 -4.97 -6.92 1.53
C ARG A 328 -4.16 -7.36 0.33
N VAL A 329 -3.08 -8.07 0.60
CA VAL A 329 -2.24 -8.73 -0.41
C VAL A 329 -2.07 -10.17 0.01
N GLN A 330 -2.53 -11.10 -0.82
CA GLN A 330 -2.38 -12.52 -0.60
C GLN A 330 -1.19 -13.05 -1.39
N LEU A 331 -0.34 -13.83 -0.73
CA LEU A 331 0.68 -14.68 -1.30
C LEU A 331 0.24 -16.13 -1.15
N ARG A 332 0.23 -16.88 -2.24
CA ARG A 332 -0.12 -18.31 -2.24
C ARG A 332 1.03 -19.12 -2.84
N LEU A 333 1.37 -20.21 -2.17
CA LEU A 333 2.31 -21.22 -2.63
C LEU A 333 1.55 -22.52 -2.96
N GLY A 334 1.75 -23.04 -4.16
CA GLY A 334 1.19 -24.32 -4.61
C GLY A 334 -0.16 -24.21 -5.32
N GLY A 335 -0.89 -25.32 -5.34
CA GLY A 335 -2.16 -25.46 -6.04
C GLY A 335 -2.02 -25.75 -7.54
N GLY A 336 -0.85 -26.23 -7.96
CA GLY A 336 -0.57 -26.79 -9.28
C GLY A 336 -0.64 -28.32 -9.30
N ILE A 337 -0.29 -28.91 -10.45
CA ILE A 337 -0.36 -30.37 -10.69
C ILE A 337 0.76 -31.18 -10.01
N ALA A 338 1.83 -30.53 -9.51
CA ALA A 338 2.83 -31.11 -8.61
C ALA A 338 3.58 -29.99 -7.87
N ASN A 339 3.61 -30.04 -6.53
CA ASN A 339 4.36 -29.05 -5.73
C ASN A 339 5.87 -29.35 -5.83
N ILE A 340 6.56 -28.69 -6.77
CA ILE A 340 8.03 -28.73 -6.91
C ILE A 340 8.70 -27.91 -5.80
N LEU A 341 8.04 -26.83 -5.37
CA LEU A 341 8.44 -26.01 -4.22
C LEU A 341 7.49 -26.25 -3.06
N SER A 342 8.00 -26.81 -1.97
CA SER A 342 7.21 -27.10 -0.77
C SER A 342 7.20 -25.95 0.23
N THR A 343 8.22 -25.08 0.21
CA THR A 343 8.41 -24.04 1.23
C THR A 343 8.75 -22.68 0.61
N LEU A 344 8.19 -21.59 1.13
CA LEU A 344 8.50 -20.22 0.73
C LEU A 344 8.49 -19.29 1.95
N ASN A 345 9.57 -18.55 2.16
CA ASN A 345 9.62 -17.54 3.22
C ASN A 345 9.16 -16.18 2.72
N LEU A 346 8.29 -15.53 3.48
CA LEU A 346 7.87 -14.14 3.29
C LEU A 346 8.39 -13.32 4.48
N TYR A 347 9.35 -12.44 4.19
CA TYR A 347 10.04 -11.58 5.15
C TYR A 347 9.32 -10.26 5.42
N GLY A 348 8.39 -9.88 4.54
CA GLY A 348 7.69 -8.62 4.70
C GLY A 348 6.92 -8.22 3.47
N ALA A 349 5.87 -7.44 3.70
CA ALA A 349 5.05 -6.84 2.67
C ALA A 349 4.87 -5.34 2.94
N GLN A 350 4.99 -4.55 1.89
CA GLN A 350 4.83 -3.11 1.94
C GLN A 350 3.88 -2.62 0.84
N ARG A 351 3.12 -1.58 1.16
CA ARG A 351 2.42 -0.76 0.18
C ARG A 351 3.27 0.47 -0.15
N LEU A 352 3.53 0.69 -1.44
CA LEU A 352 4.34 1.81 -1.90
C LEU A 352 3.47 2.94 -2.44
N ILE A 353 3.72 4.15 -1.94
CA ILE A 353 3.24 5.39 -2.56
C ILE A 353 4.07 5.61 -3.84
N PRO A 354 3.43 5.87 -4.99
CA PRO A 354 4.17 6.06 -6.24
C PRO A 354 5.09 7.29 -6.15
N GLN A 355 6.27 7.16 -6.76
CA GLN A 355 7.18 8.29 -6.93
C GLN A 355 6.49 9.41 -7.73
N PRO A 356 6.79 10.70 -7.45
CA PRO A 356 6.24 11.80 -8.23
C PRO A 356 6.63 11.71 -9.71
N VAL A 357 5.66 11.93 -10.59
CA VAL A 357 5.95 12.18 -12.01
C VAL A 357 6.36 13.64 -12.15
N VAL A 358 7.63 13.85 -12.47
CA VAL A 358 8.25 15.18 -12.54
C VAL A 358 8.14 15.78 -13.94
N SER A 359 7.97 17.10 -13.99
CA SER A 359 8.08 17.90 -15.21
C SER A 359 8.98 19.10 -14.99
N ILE A 360 9.66 19.50 -16.06
CA ILE A 360 10.56 20.65 -16.10
C ILE A 360 9.98 21.61 -17.14
N ASN A 361 9.67 22.84 -16.73
CA ASN A 361 9.05 23.85 -17.60
C ASN A 361 7.82 23.32 -18.37
N GLY A 362 7.01 22.47 -17.71
CA GLY A 362 5.79 21.88 -18.28
C GLY A 362 5.99 20.61 -19.12
N VAL A 363 7.22 20.15 -19.35
CA VAL A 363 7.52 18.91 -20.08
C VAL A 363 7.86 17.79 -19.10
N VAL A 364 7.23 16.62 -19.22
CA VAL A 364 7.57 15.44 -18.40
C VAL A 364 8.99 15.01 -18.71
N SER A 365 9.92 15.35 -17.81
CA SER A 365 11.35 15.08 -17.88
C SER A 365 11.93 15.15 -16.48
N ASN A 366 12.91 14.31 -16.20
CA ASN A 366 13.69 14.31 -14.97
C ASN A 366 15.10 14.88 -15.15
N GLN A 367 15.41 15.44 -16.31
CA GLN A 367 16.71 16.04 -16.58
C GLN A 367 16.63 17.22 -17.54
N THR A 368 17.48 18.23 -17.32
CA THR A 368 17.61 19.39 -18.21
C THR A 368 19.01 20.00 -18.14
N SER A 369 19.34 20.84 -19.12
CA SER A 369 20.56 21.65 -19.12
C SER A 369 20.24 23.13 -19.26
N VAL A 370 20.90 23.96 -18.46
CA VAL A 370 20.74 25.42 -18.44
C VAL A 370 22.09 26.12 -18.38
N CYS A 371 22.14 27.41 -18.73
CA CYS A 371 23.34 28.22 -18.55
C CYS A 371 23.47 28.69 -17.08
N ALA A 372 24.70 28.90 -16.62
CA ALA A 372 24.96 29.43 -15.29
C ALA A 372 24.22 30.76 -15.05
N GLY A 373 23.59 30.89 -13.88
CA GLY A 373 22.72 32.01 -13.52
C GLY A 373 21.24 31.81 -13.88
N SER A 374 20.88 30.77 -14.62
CA SER A 374 19.48 30.46 -14.93
C SER A 374 18.75 29.84 -13.74
N SER A 375 17.43 30.03 -13.68
CA SER A 375 16.52 29.28 -12.80
C SER A 375 15.67 28.31 -13.61
N VAL A 376 15.15 27.27 -12.95
CA VAL A 376 14.29 26.25 -13.56
C VAL A 376 13.02 26.10 -12.73
N THR A 377 11.87 25.93 -13.39
CA THR A 377 10.63 25.52 -12.71
C THR A 377 10.51 24.01 -12.76
N LEU A 378 10.59 23.41 -11.57
CA LEU A 378 10.35 21.99 -11.34
C LEU A 378 8.91 21.80 -10.90
N SER A 379 8.23 20.79 -11.42
CA SER A 379 6.85 20.50 -11.06
C SER A 379 6.63 19.01 -10.83
N ALA A 380 5.71 18.69 -9.93
CA ALA A 380 5.25 17.34 -9.67
C ALA A 380 3.76 17.24 -10.02
N ALA A 381 3.38 16.23 -10.81
CA ALA A 381 2.01 16.04 -11.26
C ALA A 381 1.05 15.96 -10.06
N ALA A 382 0.06 16.86 -10.02
CA ALA A 382 -0.87 16.94 -8.89
C ALA A 382 -1.64 15.63 -8.71
N LYS A 383 -1.65 15.12 -7.48
CA LYS A 383 -2.43 13.95 -7.06
C LYS A 383 -3.29 14.34 -5.86
N ALA A 384 -4.54 13.86 -5.82
CA ALA A 384 -5.45 14.15 -4.72
C ALA A 384 -4.84 13.73 -3.37
N ASN A 385 -5.10 14.52 -2.31
CA ASN A 385 -4.65 14.26 -0.94
C ASN A 385 -3.14 14.03 -0.79
N THR A 386 -2.32 14.59 -1.69
CA THR A 386 -0.86 14.44 -1.70
C THR A 386 -0.18 15.81 -1.68
N VAL A 387 0.79 15.98 -0.78
CA VAL A 387 1.72 17.11 -0.73
C VAL A 387 3.06 16.66 -1.30
N PHE A 388 3.73 17.54 -2.04
CA PHE A 388 5.06 17.27 -2.58
C PHE A 388 6.11 18.05 -1.81
N ARG A 389 7.17 17.35 -1.39
CA ARG A 389 8.30 17.93 -0.66
C ARG A 389 9.55 17.85 -1.52
N TRP A 390 10.20 18.98 -1.75
CA TRP A 390 11.40 19.09 -2.58
C TRP A 390 12.65 19.18 -1.70
N TYR A 391 13.73 18.55 -2.14
CA TYR A 391 15.00 18.45 -1.42
C TYR A 391 16.17 18.71 -2.37
N ASN A 392 17.30 19.12 -1.80
CA ASN A 392 18.60 19.22 -2.49
C ASN A 392 19.56 18.08 -2.08
N ILE A 393 19.05 17.05 -1.40
CA ILE A 393 19.80 15.88 -0.93
C ILE A 393 19.00 14.60 -1.22
N ALA A 394 19.73 13.51 -1.46
CA ALA A 394 19.14 12.24 -1.91
C ALA A 394 18.30 11.53 -0.83
N ALA A 395 18.60 11.73 0.45
CA ALA A 395 17.90 11.12 1.57
C ALA A 395 17.97 11.99 2.81
N ALA A 396 17.02 11.81 3.73
CA ALA A 396 16.91 12.57 4.98
C ALA A 396 16.83 14.10 4.79
N GLY A 397 17.01 14.83 5.89
CA GLY A 397 17.00 16.30 6.00
C GLY A 397 15.64 16.97 5.74
N THR A 398 15.66 18.30 5.74
CA THR A 398 14.45 19.14 5.63
C THR A 398 14.18 19.52 4.17
N PRO A 399 12.90 19.63 3.76
CA PRO A 399 12.58 20.10 2.42
C PRO A 399 13.03 21.54 2.22
N VAL A 400 13.51 21.85 1.02
CA VAL A 400 13.79 23.22 0.56
C VAL A 400 12.52 23.94 0.10
N PHE A 401 11.47 23.18 -0.23
CA PHE A 401 10.17 23.70 -0.65
C PHE A 401 9.07 22.65 -0.48
N GLU A 402 7.84 23.07 -0.17
CA GLU A 402 6.64 22.23 -0.19
C GLU A 402 5.61 22.80 -1.17
N GLY A 403 5.13 21.96 -2.09
CA GLY A 403 4.13 22.34 -3.09
C GLY A 403 4.36 21.68 -4.45
N ASN A 404 3.38 21.82 -5.35
CA ASN A 404 3.40 21.19 -6.67
C ASN A 404 4.44 21.77 -7.63
N SER A 405 4.83 23.03 -7.45
CA SER A 405 5.74 23.75 -8.36
C SER A 405 6.79 24.51 -7.56
N PHE A 406 8.05 24.16 -7.78
CA PHE A 406 9.21 24.75 -7.14
C PHE A 406 10.07 25.46 -8.19
N GLN A 407 10.31 26.76 -8.01
CA GLN A 407 11.29 27.49 -8.81
C GLN A 407 12.65 27.45 -8.10
N THR A 408 13.67 26.93 -8.77
CA THR A 408 15.01 26.89 -8.19
C THR A 408 15.58 28.31 -8.03
N PRO A 409 16.50 28.54 -7.08
CA PRO A 409 17.41 29.68 -7.16
C PRO A 409 18.20 29.69 -8.48
N ALA A 410 18.87 30.80 -8.78
CA ALA A 410 19.82 30.88 -9.89
C ALA A 410 20.95 29.86 -9.67
N LEU A 411 21.16 28.98 -10.64
CA LEU A 411 22.10 27.86 -10.52
C LEU A 411 23.44 28.23 -11.14
N THR A 412 24.51 28.15 -10.35
CA THR A 412 25.90 28.35 -10.81
C THR A 412 26.66 27.03 -10.98
N THR A 413 26.15 25.95 -10.40
CA THR A 413 26.72 24.59 -10.46
C THR A 413 25.62 23.58 -10.74
N SER A 414 25.99 22.49 -11.45
CA SER A 414 25.08 21.36 -11.67
C SER A 414 24.56 20.83 -10.35
N THR A 415 23.24 20.70 -10.24
CA THR A 415 22.55 20.37 -9.00
C THR A 415 21.51 19.29 -9.26
N ILE A 416 21.37 18.36 -8.32
CA ILE A 416 20.29 17.37 -8.34
C ILE A 416 19.28 17.76 -7.27
N TYR A 417 18.04 17.99 -7.69
CA TYR A 417 16.91 18.14 -6.79
C TYR A 417 16.17 16.81 -6.68
N TYR A 418 15.44 16.64 -5.59
CA TYR A 418 14.69 15.44 -5.31
C TYR A 418 13.29 15.83 -4.87
N VAL A 419 12.29 15.00 -5.18
CA VAL A 419 10.91 15.22 -4.73
C VAL A 419 10.27 13.92 -4.28
N GLU A 420 9.55 13.97 -3.17
CA GLU A 420 8.75 12.84 -2.67
C GLU A 420 7.27 13.24 -2.56
N SER A 421 6.41 12.22 -2.66
CA SER A 421 4.97 12.31 -2.43
C SER A 421 4.68 12.00 -0.96
N VAL A 422 3.94 12.87 -0.28
CA VAL A 422 3.47 12.66 1.09
C VAL A 422 1.94 12.67 1.07
N ARG A 423 1.32 11.54 1.40
CA ARG A 423 -0.14 11.45 1.47
C ARG A 423 -0.62 11.95 2.83
N ASN A 424 -1.65 12.78 2.85
CA ASN A 424 -2.23 13.25 4.10
C ASN A 424 -2.69 12.07 4.98
N GLY A 425 -2.36 12.10 6.27
CA GLY A 425 -2.60 11.01 7.22
C GLY A 425 -1.55 9.88 7.19
N CYS A 426 -0.72 9.75 6.16
CA CYS A 426 0.39 8.80 6.16
C CYS A 426 1.61 9.42 6.82
N ILE A 427 2.26 8.70 7.75
CA ILE A 427 3.52 9.16 8.33
C ILE A 427 4.70 9.01 7.35
N ASN A 428 4.61 8.03 6.45
CA ASN A 428 5.62 7.69 5.47
C ASN A 428 5.36 8.39 4.12
N ALA A 429 6.44 8.61 3.37
CA ALA A 429 6.44 9.22 2.05
C ALA A 429 6.82 8.20 0.96
N SER A 430 6.68 8.58 -0.31
CA SER A 430 7.28 7.81 -1.41
C SER A 430 8.81 7.84 -1.37
N GLU A 431 9.45 6.95 -2.12
CA GLU A 431 10.84 7.18 -2.53
C GLU A 431 10.96 8.51 -3.30
N ARG A 432 12.13 9.15 -3.19
CA ARG A 432 12.42 10.42 -3.87
C ARG A 432 12.69 10.20 -5.37
N ALA A 433 12.00 10.95 -6.22
CA ALA A 433 12.33 11.09 -7.63
C ALA A 433 13.43 12.13 -7.81
N ALA A 434 14.52 11.79 -8.51
CA ALA A 434 15.62 12.71 -8.79
C ALA A 434 15.36 13.56 -10.04
N VAL A 435 15.76 14.82 -9.99
CA VAL A 435 15.73 15.77 -11.11
C VAL A 435 17.13 16.35 -11.31
N ILE A 436 17.76 16.03 -12.43
CA ILE A 436 19.15 16.36 -12.73
C ILE A 436 19.20 17.66 -13.54
N ILE A 437 19.84 18.70 -12.99
CA ILE A 437 20.03 19.97 -13.70
C ILE A 437 21.52 20.16 -13.98
N SER A 438 21.90 20.08 -15.25
CA SER A 438 23.27 20.32 -15.70
C SER A 438 23.48 21.80 -16.02
N VAL A 439 24.43 22.45 -15.36
CA VAL A 439 24.74 23.87 -15.57
C VAL A 439 25.95 24.01 -16.50
N ASN A 440 25.73 24.65 -17.64
CA ASN A 440 26.79 25.02 -18.57
C ASN A 440 27.36 26.39 -18.20
N PRO A 441 28.69 26.57 -18.17
CA PRO A 441 29.30 27.87 -17.96
C PRO A 441 28.83 28.88 -19.03
N VAL A 442 28.59 30.11 -18.61
CA VAL A 442 28.40 31.22 -19.57
C VAL A 442 29.78 31.58 -20.13
N PRO A 443 29.92 31.77 -21.46
CA PRO A 443 31.16 32.25 -22.05
C PRO A 443 31.62 33.54 -21.38
N ALA A 444 32.91 33.61 -21.03
CA ALA A 444 33.47 34.87 -20.57
C ALA A 444 33.40 35.93 -21.69
N ALA A 445 33.29 37.20 -21.31
CA ALA A 445 33.26 38.30 -22.26
C ALA A 445 34.52 38.22 -23.18
N PRO A 446 34.37 38.33 -24.51
CA PRO A 446 35.50 38.34 -25.42
C PRO A 446 36.45 39.49 -25.05
N VAL A 447 37.74 39.20 -24.94
CA VAL A 447 38.79 40.21 -24.73
C VAL A 447 39.43 40.53 -26.08
N VAL A 448 39.35 41.79 -26.51
CA VAL A 448 40.05 42.24 -27.73
C VAL A 448 41.51 42.51 -27.37
N ALA A 449 42.43 41.76 -27.96
CA ALA A 449 43.87 41.85 -27.68
C ALA A 449 44.46 43.21 -28.07
N ASN A 450 43.93 43.85 -29.11
CA ASN A 450 44.32 45.16 -29.60
C ASN A 450 43.10 46.09 -29.70
N SER A 451 42.56 46.50 -28.55
CA SER A 451 41.33 47.30 -28.45
C SER A 451 41.45 48.74 -29.00
N ALA A 452 42.66 49.22 -29.26
CA ALA A 452 42.92 50.49 -29.92
C ALA A 452 43.94 50.29 -31.06
N VAL A 453 43.55 50.63 -32.29
CA VAL A 453 44.40 50.55 -33.48
C VAL A 453 44.36 51.91 -34.18
N SER A 454 45.51 52.54 -34.36
CA SER A 454 45.64 53.76 -35.15
C SER A 454 46.05 53.41 -36.58
N VAL A 455 45.27 53.87 -37.55
CA VAL A 455 45.53 53.67 -38.98
C VAL A 455 45.46 55.01 -39.71
N CYS A 456 46.18 55.12 -40.83
CA CYS A 456 46.01 56.26 -41.72
C CYS A 456 44.64 56.20 -42.41
N SER A 457 44.10 57.35 -42.79
CA SER A 457 42.82 57.42 -43.51
C SER A 457 42.85 56.52 -44.76
N GLY A 458 41.82 55.68 -44.92
CA GLY A 458 41.68 54.73 -46.03
C GLY A 458 42.44 53.40 -45.86
N GLN A 459 43.13 53.17 -44.74
CA GLN A 459 43.74 51.87 -44.42
C GLN A 459 42.79 51.00 -43.57
N ASN A 460 42.95 49.68 -43.66
CA ASN A 460 42.16 48.73 -42.85
C ASN A 460 42.67 48.67 -41.42
N ALA A 461 41.76 48.51 -40.46
CA ALA A 461 42.07 48.26 -39.06
C ALA A 461 41.70 46.83 -38.69
N SER A 462 42.67 46.03 -38.26
CA SER A 462 42.43 44.64 -37.86
C SER A 462 42.27 44.54 -36.35
N PHE A 463 41.23 43.88 -35.88
CA PHE A 463 40.98 43.60 -34.46
C PHE A 463 41.02 42.10 -34.22
N ILE A 464 41.69 41.68 -33.15
CA ILE A 464 41.90 40.28 -32.79
C ILE A 464 41.27 40.05 -31.42
N ALA A 465 40.26 39.19 -31.37
CA ALA A 465 39.73 38.67 -30.13
C ALA A 465 40.61 37.51 -29.63
N GLN A 466 40.88 37.46 -28.33
CA GLN A 466 41.49 36.29 -27.71
C GLN A 466 40.63 35.06 -27.99
N ASN A 467 41.27 33.94 -28.31
CA ASN A 467 40.56 32.71 -28.63
C ASN A 467 39.98 32.10 -27.35
N LEU A 468 38.64 32.04 -27.26
CA LEU A 468 37.93 31.25 -26.26
C LEU A 468 37.42 29.96 -26.90
N ALA A 469 37.85 28.82 -26.35
CA ALA A 469 37.45 27.51 -26.84
C ALA A 469 35.92 27.34 -26.79
N GLY A 470 35.33 26.88 -27.90
CA GLY A 470 33.90 26.60 -28.00
C GLY A 470 33.00 27.85 -28.10
N VAL A 471 33.57 29.04 -28.36
CA VAL A 471 32.83 30.29 -28.48
C VAL A 471 32.97 30.87 -29.89
N ASN A 472 31.86 31.32 -30.49
CA ASN A 472 31.89 32.13 -31.71
C ASN A 472 31.94 33.60 -31.34
N VAL A 473 32.96 34.33 -31.82
CA VAL A 473 33.08 35.78 -31.61
C VAL A 473 32.34 36.51 -32.73
N ASN A 474 31.39 37.37 -32.35
CA ASN A 474 30.66 38.25 -33.26
C ASN A 474 31.09 39.71 -33.06
N TRP A 475 31.31 40.43 -34.16
CA TRP A 475 31.70 41.84 -34.17
C TRP A 475 30.51 42.73 -34.52
N TYR A 476 30.40 43.89 -33.86
CA TYR A 476 29.28 44.82 -33.98
C TYR A 476 29.78 46.26 -34.09
N THR A 477 29.00 47.12 -34.74
CA THR A 477 29.23 48.58 -34.78
C THR A 477 28.44 49.34 -33.70
N ALA A 478 27.49 48.68 -33.04
CA ALA A 478 26.68 49.25 -31.97
C ALA A 478 27.09 48.68 -30.61
N ALA A 479 27.03 49.52 -29.57
CA ALA A 479 27.37 49.13 -28.20
C ALA A 479 26.34 48.16 -27.56
N SER A 480 25.11 48.12 -28.09
CA SER A 480 24.08 47.16 -27.68
C SER A 480 23.14 46.86 -28.85
N GLY A 481 22.72 45.60 -29.00
CA GLY A 481 21.87 45.16 -30.10
C GLY A 481 22.54 45.24 -31.48
N GLY A 482 21.73 45.06 -32.53
CA GLY A 482 22.17 45.11 -33.93
C GLY A 482 22.56 43.75 -34.52
N THR A 483 22.71 43.70 -35.84
CA THR A 483 23.23 42.54 -36.57
C THR A 483 24.74 42.52 -36.52
N ALA A 484 25.32 41.34 -36.27
CA ALA A 484 26.77 41.16 -36.34
C ALA A 484 27.27 41.50 -37.77
N ILE A 485 28.33 42.27 -37.86
CA ILE A 485 28.98 42.61 -39.13
C ILE A 485 30.00 41.53 -39.56
N PHE A 486 30.47 40.72 -38.60
CA PHE A 486 31.41 39.64 -38.86
C PHE A 486 31.37 38.59 -37.74
N THR A 487 31.70 37.34 -38.07
CA THR A 487 31.88 36.24 -37.12
C THR A 487 33.25 35.59 -37.33
N GLY A 488 34.08 35.59 -36.29
CA GLY A 488 35.42 35.03 -36.30
C GLY A 488 36.37 35.76 -35.34
N ASN A 489 37.51 35.15 -35.05
CA ASN A 489 38.47 35.70 -34.08
C ASN A 489 39.19 36.96 -34.56
N THR A 490 39.26 37.19 -35.87
CA THR A 490 39.92 38.35 -36.45
C THR A 490 38.99 39.04 -37.42
N PHE A 491 38.70 40.32 -37.17
CA PHE A 491 37.92 41.20 -38.04
C PHE A 491 38.84 42.26 -38.64
N THR A 492 38.64 42.66 -39.90
CA THR A 492 39.53 43.61 -40.61
C THR A 492 38.74 44.54 -41.49
#